data_AF-A0A970PEZ6-F1
#
_entry.id   AF-A0A970PEZ6-F1
#
_cell.length_a   1.000
_cell.length_b   1.000
_cell.length_c   1.000
_cell.angle_alpha   90.00
_cell.angle_beta   90.00
_cell.angle_gamma   90.00
#
_symmetry.space_group_name_H-M   'P 1'
#
loop_
_entity.id
_entity.type
_entity.pdbx_description
1 polymer ?
#
loop_
_entity_poly.entity_id
_entity_poly.type
_entity_poly.pdbx_seq_one_letter_code
_entity_poly.pdbx_strand_id
1 'polypeptide(L)'
;MADDDRIEEEDQASQADEPEAQEPEATEESGEPSGTGAPPPEMDVFDMLRAAIGLFVQEAWIALGLQPRPGAGETKMDLRCAKIAIDTTAMLIEQLGGEALPDEKREFDRALTDLRVNFMKRKSRGEPPAE
;
A
#
# COMPACT_ATOMS: atom_id res chain seq x y z
N MET A 1 64.78 45.76 27.65
CA MET A 1 64.60 44.30 27.66
C MET A 1 63.99 43.97 26.30
N ALA A 2 64.75 44.03 25.21
CA ALA A 2 65.93 43.25 24.82
C ALA A 2 65.53 41.84 24.34
N ASP A 3 65.66 41.68 23.03
CA ASP A 3 65.62 40.52 22.17
C ASP A 3 66.57 39.37 22.60
N ASP A 4 66.47 38.29 21.81
CA ASP A 4 67.50 37.27 21.57
C ASP A 4 67.46 36.05 22.51
N ASP A 5 67.12 34.86 21.99
CA ASP A 5 68.16 33.96 21.45
C ASP A 5 67.52 32.73 20.77
N ARG A 6 68.26 32.23 19.78
CA ARG A 6 68.08 31.00 19.00
C ARG A 6 68.09 29.75 19.90
N ILE A 7 67.59 28.63 19.39
CA ILE A 7 68.40 27.41 19.15
C ILE A 7 67.54 26.31 18.50
N GLU A 8 68.23 25.64 17.59
CA GLU A 8 67.88 24.62 16.62
C GLU A 8 67.72 23.20 17.20
N GLU A 9 67.10 22.35 16.38
CA GLU A 9 67.41 20.93 16.13
C GLU A 9 66.99 19.78 17.07
N GLU A 10 66.27 18.87 16.40
CA GLU A 10 66.44 17.41 16.35
C GLU A 10 65.97 16.49 17.50
N ASP A 11 64.97 15.69 17.07
CA ASP A 11 64.99 14.22 17.04
C ASP A 11 64.91 13.46 18.37
N GLN A 12 63.71 12.94 18.66
CA GLN A 12 63.64 11.57 19.17
C GLN A 12 62.29 10.90 18.87
N ALA A 13 62.38 9.84 18.06
CA ALA A 13 61.34 8.90 17.73
C ALA A 13 60.67 8.25 18.96
N SER A 14 59.34 8.07 18.89
CA SER A 14 58.71 6.84 19.37
C SER A 14 57.35 6.61 18.70
N GLN A 15 57.19 5.36 18.28
CA GLN A 15 56.13 4.75 17.50
C GLN A 15 54.79 4.70 18.27
N ALA A 16 53.70 4.73 17.50
CA ALA A 16 52.57 3.77 17.53
C ALA A 16 51.28 4.50 17.13
N ASP A 17 50.75 4.18 15.96
CA ASP A 17 49.39 3.64 15.77
C ASP A 17 49.10 3.63 14.26
N GLU A 18 49.09 2.44 13.66
CA GLU A 18 48.20 2.18 12.53
C GLU A 18 46.78 2.08 13.10
N PRO A 19 45.79 2.62 12.37
CA PRO A 19 44.86 1.66 11.83
C PRO A 19 44.59 1.85 10.34
N GLU A 20 44.65 0.68 9.72
CA GLU A 20 44.18 0.20 8.44
C GLU A 20 42.87 0.81 7.89
N ALA A 21 42.81 0.76 6.55
CA ALA A 21 41.63 0.69 5.69
C ALA A 21 40.89 2.00 5.34
N GLN A 22 41.00 2.37 4.05
CA GLN A 22 39.92 2.10 3.09
C GLN A 22 40.38 2.51 1.67
N GLU A 23 40.73 1.53 0.85
CA GLU A 23 40.65 1.67 -0.62
C GLU A 23 39.16 1.67 -1.01
N PRO A 24 38.68 2.61 -1.84
CA PRO A 24 37.37 2.48 -2.43
C PRO A 24 37.47 1.52 -3.63
N GLU A 25 37.22 0.24 -3.40
CA GLU A 25 36.77 -0.63 -4.50
C GLU A 25 35.41 -0.11 -4.97
N ALA A 26 35.43 0.57 -6.11
CA ALA A 26 34.24 0.86 -6.89
C ALA A 26 33.69 -0.47 -7.44
N THR A 27 32.83 -1.12 -6.65
CA THR A 27 31.96 -2.19 -7.13
C THR A 27 30.89 -1.56 -8.03
N GLU A 28 31.21 -1.40 -9.32
CA GLU A 28 30.18 -1.36 -10.36
C GLU A 28 29.61 -2.78 -10.52
N GLU A 29 28.78 -3.21 -9.57
CA GLU A 29 27.82 -4.27 -9.84
C GLU A 29 26.58 -3.62 -10.44
N SER A 30 26.64 -3.41 -11.76
CA SER A 30 25.43 -3.31 -12.57
C SER A 30 24.64 -4.60 -12.35
N GLY A 31 23.73 -4.57 -11.38
CA GLY A 31 22.73 -5.60 -11.19
C GLY A 31 21.84 -5.64 -12.42
N GLU A 32 22.22 -6.47 -13.39
CA GLU A 32 21.26 -7.04 -14.32
C GLU A 32 20.10 -7.61 -13.49
N PRO A 33 18.83 -7.31 -13.81
CA PRO A 33 17.75 -8.01 -13.16
C PRO A 33 17.92 -9.47 -13.57
N SER A 34 18.40 -10.30 -12.64
CA SER A 34 18.33 -11.75 -12.73
C SER A 34 16.85 -12.12 -12.67
N GLY A 35 16.21 -11.95 -13.83
CA GLY A 35 14.87 -12.39 -14.12
C GLY A 35 14.91 -13.90 -14.07
N THR A 36 14.64 -14.45 -12.89
CA THR A 36 14.21 -15.83 -12.77
C THR A 36 12.95 -15.91 -13.63
N GLY A 37 13.10 -16.37 -14.87
CA GLY A 37 12.06 -16.41 -15.91
C GLY A 37 10.98 -17.45 -15.63
N ALA A 38 10.52 -17.52 -14.38
CA ALA A 38 9.27 -18.19 -14.08
C ALA A 38 8.18 -17.39 -14.82
N PRO A 39 7.38 -18.03 -15.70
CA PRO A 39 6.22 -17.36 -16.25
C PRO A 39 5.37 -16.86 -15.08
N PRO A 40 4.78 -15.65 -15.18
CA PRO A 40 3.91 -15.15 -14.13
C PRO A 40 2.83 -16.19 -13.85
N PRO A 41 2.45 -16.40 -12.58
CA PRO A 41 1.42 -17.38 -12.25
C PRO A 41 0.18 -17.10 -13.10
N GLU A 42 -0.35 -18.14 -13.74
CA GLU A 42 -1.57 -18.03 -14.53
C GLU A 42 -2.71 -17.66 -13.59
N MET A 43 -3.41 -16.57 -13.88
CA MET A 43 -4.56 -16.12 -13.10
C MET A 43 -5.72 -17.09 -13.30
N ASP A 44 -6.18 -17.72 -12.22
CA ASP A 44 -7.35 -18.59 -12.28
C ASP A 44 -8.66 -17.79 -12.09
N VAL A 45 -9.80 -18.49 -12.23
CA VAL A 45 -11.12 -17.86 -12.09
C VAL A 45 -11.41 -17.37 -10.66
N PHE A 46 -10.82 -17.98 -9.64
CA PHE A 46 -10.98 -17.56 -8.24
C PHE A 46 -10.18 -16.30 -7.95
N ASP A 47 -8.99 -16.16 -8.53
CA ASP A 47 -8.22 -14.91 -8.51
C ASP A 47 -8.98 -13.78 -9.20
N MET A 48 -9.64 -14.07 -10.32
CA MET A 48 -10.53 -13.09 -10.98
C MET A 48 -11.71 -12.69 -10.09
N LEU A 49 -12.32 -13.65 -9.37
CA LEU A 49 -13.38 -13.36 -8.40
C LEU A 49 -12.88 -12.46 -7.26
N ARG A 50 -11.71 -12.73 -6.70
CA ARG A 50 -11.07 -11.91 -5.66
C ARG A 50 -10.81 -10.49 -6.14
N ALA A 51 -10.25 -10.35 -7.34
CA ALA A 51 -10.05 -9.05 -7.97
C ALA A 51 -11.37 -8.31 -8.17
N ALA A 52 -12.41 -9.00 -8.66
CA ALA A 52 -13.74 -8.42 -8.84
C ALA A 52 -14.35 -7.95 -7.51
N ILE A 53 -14.24 -8.74 -6.43
CA ILE A 53 -14.69 -8.35 -5.08
C ILE A 53 -14.03 -7.02 -4.68
N GLY A 54 -12.70 -6.91 -4.82
CA GLY A 54 -11.96 -5.68 -4.52
C GLY A 54 -12.45 -4.47 -5.32
N LEU A 55 -12.70 -4.65 -6.63
CA LEU A 55 -13.21 -3.59 -7.51
C LEU A 55 -14.59 -3.11 -7.07
N PHE A 56 -15.52 -4.02 -6.76
CA PHE A 56 -16.87 -3.65 -6.32
C PHE A 56 -16.89 -3.04 -4.91
N VAL A 57 -16.00 -3.48 -4.00
CA VAL A 57 -15.82 -2.84 -2.70
C VAL A 57 -15.37 -1.38 -2.89
N GLN A 58 -14.38 -1.14 -3.76
CA GLN A 58 -13.91 0.22 -4.05
C GLN A 58 -15.03 1.08 -4.66
N GLU A 59 -15.74 0.56 -5.66
CA GLU A 59 -16.85 1.28 -6.29
C GLU A 59 -17.97 1.60 -5.29
N ALA A 60 -18.24 0.69 -4.34
CA ALA A 60 -19.21 0.95 -3.28
C ALA A 60 -18.80 2.14 -2.39
N TRP A 61 -17.53 2.24 -1.98
CA TRP A 61 -17.03 3.39 -1.22
C TRP A 61 -17.11 4.70 -1.99
N ILE A 62 -16.79 4.66 -3.28
CA ILE A 62 -16.90 5.81 -4.18
C ILE A 62 -18.35 6.25 -4.34
N ALA A 63 -19.26 5.32 -4.63
CA ALA A 63 -20.68 5.59 -4.80
C ALA A 63 -21.37 6.04 -3.50
N LEU A 64 -20.87 5.61 -2.34
CA LEU A 64 -21.28 6.16 -1.04
C LEU A 64 -20.81 7.60 -0.82
N GLY A 65 -19.97 8.16 -1.71
CA GLY A 65 -19.36 9.47 -1.56
C GLY A 65 -18.45 9.53 -0.33
N LEU A 66 -17.77 8.44 -0.01
CA LEU A 66 -16.79 8.34 1.07
C LEU A 66 -15.35 8.34 0.54
N GLN A 67 -15.17 8.08 -0.75
CA GLN A 67 -13.90 8.13 -1.42
C GLN A 67 -14.05 8.82 -2.79
N PRO A 68 -13.09 9.66 -3.21
CA PRO A 68 -13.11 10.23 -4.55
C PRO A 68 -12.72 9.17 -5.58
N ARG A 69 -13.22 9.32 -6.81
CA ARG A 69 -12.66 8.58 -7.94
C ARG A 69 -11.22 9.04 -8.18
N PRO A 70 -10.29 8.13 -8.55
CA PRO A 70 -8.95 8.54 -8.96
C PRO A 70 -9.02 9.61 -10.06
N GLY A 71 -8.33 10.73 -9.87
CA GLY A 71 -8.34 11.86 -10.81
C GLY A 71 -9.55 12.78 -10.72
N ALA A 72 -10.52 12.53 -9.83
CA ALA A 72 -11.61 13.45 -9.55
C ALA A 72 -11.26 14.41 -8.41
N GLY A 73 -11.67 15.68 -8.53
CA GLY A 73 -11.48 16.69 -7.48
C GLY A 73 -12.50 16.59 -6.33
N GLU A 74 -13.61 15.87 -6.53
CA GLU A 74 -14.72 15.83 -5.58
C GLU A 74 -15.35 14.43 -5.49
N THR A 75 -16.03 14.18 -4.38
CA THR A 75 -16.82 12.95 -4.17
C THR A 75 -18.26 13.18 -4.64
N LYS A 76 -18.85 12.19 -5.33
CA LYS A 76 -20.25 12.22 -5.76
C LYS A 76 -20.99 11.01 -5.20
N MET A 77 -22.01 11.26 -4.38
CA MET A 77 -22.84 10.20 -3.81
C MET A 77 -23.93 9.76 -4.80
N ASP A 78 -24.05 8.45 -5.01
CA ASP A 78 -25.10 7.78 -5.76
C ASP A 78 -25.51 6.49 -5.03
N LEU A 79 -26.61 6.57 -4.28
CA LEU A 79 -27.11 5.43 -3.48
C LEU A 79 -27.58 4.26 -4.34
N ARG A 80 -28.04 4.50 -5.58
CA ARG A 80 -28.43 3.40 -6.47
C ARG A 80 -27.21 2.60 -6.88
N CYS A 81 -26.14 3.28 -7.30
CA CYS A 81 -24.87 2.63 -7.64
C CYS A 81 -24.24 1.95 -6.43
N ALA A 82 -24.26 2.57 -5.25
CA ALA A 82 -23.76 1.98 -4.01
C ALA A 82 -24.49 0.67 -3.68
N LYS A 83 -25.82 0.63 -3.81
CA LYS A 83 -26.59 -0.59 -3.56
C LYS A 83 -26.18 -1.72 -4.51
N ILE A 84 -26.09 -1.44 -5.81
CA ILE A 84 -25.71 -2.44 -6.81
C ILE A 84 -24.31 -2.98 -6.52
N ALA A 85 -23.36 -2.11 -6.19
CA ALA A 85 -21.99 -2.54 -5.86
C ALA A 85 -21.98 -3.44 -4.62
N ILE A 86 -22.67 -3.07 -3.54
CA ILE A 86 -22.75 -3.86 -2.29
C ILE A 86 -23.40 -5.22 -2.52
N ASP A 87 -24.53 -5.26 -3.23
CA ASP A 87 -25.23 -6.52 -3.52
C ASP A 87 -24.36 -7.44 -4.39
N THR A 88 -23.65 -6.85 -5.37
CA THR A 88 -22.73 -7.60 -6.25
C THR A 88 -21.54 -8.15 -5.47
N THR A 89 -20.94 -7.35 -4.57
CA THR A 89 -19.90 -7.81 -3.65
C THR A 89 -20.38 -9.01 -2.83
N ALA A 90 -21.59 -8.95 -2.25
CA ALA A 90 -22.14 -10.07 -1.49
C ALA A 90 -22.29 -11.33 -2.34
N MET A 91 -22.85 -11.20 -3.55
CA MET A 91 -23.01 -12.32 -4.48
C MET A 91 -21.67 -12.94 -4.87
N LEU A 92 -20.64 -12.12 -5.12
CA LEU A 92 -19.30 -12.61 -5.48
C LEU A 92 -18.62 -13.34 -4.32
N ILE A 93 -18.78 -12.85 -3.09
CA ILE A 93 -18.26 -13.52 -1.88
C ILE A 93 -18.96 -14.88 -1.69
N GLU A 94 -20.28 -14.93 -1.86
CA GLU A 94 -21.05 -16.18 -1.81
C GLU A 94 -20.59 -17.17 -2.89
N GLN A 95 -20.32 -16.68 -4.10
CA GLN A 95 -19.83 -17.48 -5.21
C GLN A 95 -18.41 -18.03 -4.99
N LEU A 96 -17.54 -17.25 -4.34
CA LEU A 96 -16.20 -17.69 -3.96
C LEU A 96 -16.26 -18.81 -2.91
N GLY A 97 -17.27 -18.76 -2.03
CA GLY A 97 -17.70 -19.90 -1.22
C GLY A 97 -16.58 -20.55 -0.42
N GLY A 98 -16.37 -21.85 -0.64
CA GLY A 98 -15.37 -22.66 0.08
C GLY A 98 -13.92 -22.42 -0.33
N GLU A 99 -13.68 -21.69 -1.42
CA GLU A 99 -12.33 -21.38 -1.92
C GLU A 99 -11.71 -20.17 -1.20
N ALA A 100 -12.51 -19.43 -0.44
CA ALA A 100 -12.04 -18.31 0.37
C ALA A 100 -11.26 -18.82 1.60
N LEU A 101 -10.08 -18.25 1.84
CA LEU A 101 -9.31 -18.54 3.04
C LEU A 101 -10.02 -17.99 4.29
N PRO A 102 -9.80 -18.56 5.50
CA PRO A 102 -10.49 -18.11 6.72
C PRO A 102 -10.30 -16.62 7.03
N ASP A 103 -9.09 -16.09 6.82
CA ASP A 103 -8.79 -14.68 7.07
C ASP A 103 -9.40 -13.77 5.99
N GLU A 104 -9.29 -14.17 4.72
CA GLU A 104 -9.93 -13.51 3.59
C GLU A 104 -11.45 -13.39 3.79
N LYS A 105 -12.11 -14.48 4.23
CA LYS A 105 -13.54 -14.48 4.53
C LYS A 105 -13.90 -13.45 5.60
N ARG A 106 -13.09 -13.35 6.66
CA ARG A 106 -13.30 -12.34 7.72
C ARG A 106 -13.13 -10.93 7.20
N GLU A 107 -12.16 -10.70 6.32
CA GLU A 107 -11.95 -9.40 5.68
C GLU A 107 -13.14 -9.00 4.81
N PHE A 108 -13.64 -9.91 3.99
CA PHE A 108 -14.82 -9.71 3.16
C PHE A 108 -16.08 -9.46 3.98
N ASP A 109 -16.32 -10.24 5.03
CA ASP A 109 -17.45 -10.04 5.94
C ASP A 109 -17.40 -8.67 6.64
N ARG A 110 -16.21 -8.25 7.05
CA ARG A 110 -15.98 -6.93 7.64
C ARG A 110 -16.26 -5.81 6.63
N ALA A 111 -15.67 -5.89 5.44
CA ALA A 111 -15.87 -4.90 4.38
C ALA A 111 -17.36 -4.76 4.03
N LEU A 112 -18.06 -5.89 3.88
CA LEU A 112 -19.48 -5.91 3.56
C LEU A 112 -20.34 -5.32 4.68
N THR A 113 -19.99 -5.60 5.94
CA THR A 113 -20.65 -5.01 7.11
C THR A 113 -20.49 -3.49 7.14
N ASP A 114 -19.26 -3.01 6.96
CA ASP A 114 -18.95 -1.58 6.97
C ASP A 114 -19.68 -0.85 5.84
N LEU A 115 -19.69 -1.42 4.63
CA LEU A 115 -20.42 -0.88 3.49
C LEU A 115 -21.93 -0.80 3.76
N ARG A 116 -22.55 -1.87 4.29
CA ARG A 116 -23.99 -1.91 4.60
C ARG A 116 -24.38 -0.89 5.67
N VAL A 117 -23.57 -0.76 6.73
CA VAL A 117 -23.79 0.24 7.78
C VAL A 117 -23.71 1.65 7.20
N ASN A 118 -22.70 1.95 6.39
CA ASN A 118 -22.56 3.26 5.76
C ASN A 118 -23.70 3.54 4.77
N PHE A 119 -24.13 2.55 3.99
CA PHE A 119 -25.28 2.66 3.11
C PHE A 119 -26.55 3.03 3.88
N MET A 120 -26.85 2.35 4.98
CA MET A 120 -28.02 2.66 5.82
C MET A 120 -27.94 4.08 6.41
N LYS A 121 -26.75 4.48 6.91
CA LYS A 121 -26.53 5.84 7.43
C LYS A 121 -26.77 6.90 6.35
N ARG A 122 -26.25 6.71 5.14
CA ARG A 122 -26.44 7.64 4.02
C ARG A 122 -27.88 7.66 3.54
N LYS A 123 -28.54 6.51 3.44
CA LYS A 123 -29.97 6.39 3.09
C LYS A 123 -30.84 7.18 4.07
N SER A 124 -30.62 7.03 5.38
CA SER A 124 -31.39 7.73 6.41
C SER A 124 -31.22 9.26 6.41
N ARG A 125 -30.11 9.78 5.86
CA ARG A 125 -29.87 11.23 5.72
C ARG A 125 -30.36 11.81 4.39
N GLY A 126 -30.57 10.97 3.38
CA GLY A 126 -30.92 11.39 2.02
C GLY A 126 -32.41 11.33 1.70
N GLU A 127 -33.25 10.82 2.61
CA GLU A 127 -34.69 10.77 2.45
C GLU A 127 -35.31 12.04 3.07
N PRO A 128 -35.85 12.99 2.28
CA PRO A 128 -36.72 14.01 2.83
C PRO A 128 -37.96 13.33 3.43
N PRO A 129 -38.54 13.86 4.52
CA PRO A 129 -39.76 13.29 5.08
C PRO A 129 -40.83 13.25 4.00
N ALA A 130 -41.49 12.09 3.85
CA ALA A 130 -42.69 12.00 3.04
C ALA A 130 -43.75 12.93 3.67
N GLU A 131 -44.10 14.00 2.96
CA GLU A 131 -45.24 14.87 3.27
C GLU A 131 -46.57 14.16 3.03
#